data_AF-A0A0A1T3D4-F1
#
_entry.id   AF-A0A0A1T3D4-F1
#
_cell.length_a   1.000
_cell.length_b   1.000
_cell.length_c   1.000
_cell.angle_alpha   90.00
_cell.angle_beta   90.00
_cell.angle_gamma   90.00
#
_symmetry.space_group_name_H-M   'P 1'
#
loop_
_entity.id
_entity.type
_entity.pdbx_description
1 polymer ?
#
loop_
_entity_poly.entity_id
_entity_poly.type
_entity_poly.pdbx_seq_one_letter_code
_entity_poly.pdbx_strand_id
1 'polypeptide(L)'
;MGARLNRGRPRARNTLCRDRWRQDLRRSKNATLFAMKVLNDKGRGHVDSVIAAIDEVAADAPKRHCPRGVAMSVSLGFAGSQQSLQQATANLVKKGFFFAASAGNKNKDAEGHSPAGEPLACTVGAMDEDDKMASFSNFGPLVDPQAPGVDVVSAKSGGGSVS
;
A
#
# COMPACT_ATOMS: atom_id res chain seq x y z
N MET A 1 23.97 0.89 -35.74
CA MET A 1 22.50 0.80 -35.75
C MET A 1 22.11 0.20 -34.40
N GLY A 2 21.54 0.87 -33.39
CA GLY A 2 20.69 2.04 -33.37
C GLY A 2 19.39 1.65 -32.65
N ALA A 3 19.35 1.74 -31.31
CA ALA A 3 18.10 1.75 -30.56
C ALA A 3 18.19 2.87 -29.51
N ARG A 4 17.48 3.95 -29.83
CA ARG A 4 17.46 5.23 -29.14
C ARG A 4 16.84 5.10 -27.75
N LEU A 5 17.51 5.71 -26.78
CA LEU A 5 16.92 6.16 -25.52
C LEU A 5 15.73 7.09 -25.84
N ASN A 6 14.51 6.61 -25.64
CA ASN A 6 13.31 7.42 -25.83
C ASN A 6 13.09 8.29 -24.59
N ARG A 7 13.72 9.46 -24.58
CA ARG A 7 13.44 10.54 -23.64
C ARG A 7 12.13 11.23 -24.07
N GLY A 8 11.17 11.34 -23.14
CA GLY A 8 10.09 12.32 -23.25
C GLY A 8 8.70 11.78 -23.59
N ARG A 9 8.11 10.97 -22.70
CA ARG A 9 6.65 10.99 -22.49
C ARG A 9 6.39 11.33 -21.02
N PRO A 10 5.48 12.25 -20.68
CA PRO A 10 5.10 12.46 -19.30
C PRO A 10 4.58 11.12 -18.76
N ARG A 11 5.26 10.56 -17.75
CA ARG A 11 4.84 9.32 -17.11
C ARG A 11 3.45 9.58 -16.51
N ALA A 12 2.46 8.81 -16.96
CA ALA A 12 1.12 8.86 -16.40
C ALA A 12 1.19 8.63 -14.88
N ARG A 13 0.25 9.26 -14.15
CA ARG A 13 0.28 9.59 -12.72
C ARG A 13 0.68 8.49 -11.74
N ASN A 14 0.67 7.19 -12.08
CA ASN A 14 1.17 6.15 -11.18
C ASN A 14 1.61 4.84 -11.89
N THR A 15 2.38 4.90 -12.99
CA THR A 15 2.86 3.66 -13.64
C THR A 15 3.73 2.82 -12.69
N LEU A 16 4.37 3.42 -11.68
CA LEU A 16 5.22 2.73 -10.71
C LEU A 16 4.48 1.67 -9.88
N CYS A 17 3.27 1.97 -9.39
CA CYS A 17 2.45 0.99 -8.67
C CYS A 17 2.08 -0.17 -9.60
N ARG A 18 1.53 0.13 -10.79
CA ARG A 18 1.06 -0.87 -11.76
C ARG A 18 2.20 -1.71 -12.36
N ASP A 19 3.35 -1.10 -12.62
CA ASP A 19 4.54 -1.74 -13.20
C ASP A 19 5.24 -2.64 -12.18
N ARG A 20 5.34 -2.22 -10.91
CA ARG A 20 5.87 -3.07 -9.82
C ARG A 20 4.91 -4.19 -9.46
N TRP A 21 3.60 -3.88 -9.36
CA TRP A 21 2.56 -4.86 -9.03
C TRP A 21 2.52 -6.03 -10.02
N ARG A 22 2.63 -5.75 -11.33
CA ARG A 22 2.62 -6.78 -12.39
C ARG A 22 3.86 -7.68 -12.39
N GLN A 23 5.02 -7.17 -11.97
CA GLN A 23 6.25 -7.95 -11.90
C GLN A 23 6.29 -8.87 -10.66
N ASP A 24 5.55 -8.51 -9.61
CA ASP A 24 5.63 -9.14 -8.28
C ASP A 24 4.36 -9.92 -7.86
N LEU A 25 3.49 -10.36 -8.80
CA LEU A 25 2.29 -11.19 -8.51
C LEU A 25 2.60 -12.53 -7.77
N ARG A 26 3.86 -12.81 -7.46
CA ARG A 26 4.26 -13.91 -6.59
C ARG A 26 4.33 -13.41 -5.14
N ARG A 27 3.46 -13.98 -4.29
CA ARG A 27 3.61 -14.03 -2.82
C ARG A 27 5.11 -14.13 -2.48
N SER A 28 5.69 -13.08 -1.91
CA SER A 28 7.14 -12.99 -1.72
C SER A 28 7.56 -13.92 -0.58
N LYS A 29 7.85 -15.18 -0.91
CA LYS A 29 8.21 -16.23 0.06
C LYS A 29 9.54 -15.95 0.79
N ASN A 30 10.36 -15.04 0.25
CA ASN A 30 11.69 -14.70 0.77
C ASN A 30 11.82 -13.20 1.10
N ALA A 31 10.73 -12.54 1.48
CA ALA A 31 10.80 -11.19 2.04
C ALA A 31 11.22 -11.27 3.51
N THR A 32 12.05 -10.32 3.95
CA THR A 32 12.24 -10.08 5.39
C THR A 32 11.10 -9.20 5.88
N LEU A 33 10.41 -9.62 6.95
CA LEU A 33 9.28 -8.90 7.51
C LEU A 33 9.71 -8.09 8.74
N PHE A 34 9.29 -6.83 8.79
CA PHE A 34 9.41 -5.97 9.96
C PHE A 34 8.01 -5.52 10.38
N ALA A 35 7.65 -5.74 11.64
CA ALA A 35 6.33 -5.40 12.17
C ALA A 35 6.38 -4.08 12.93
N MET A 36 5.55 -3.12 12.51
CA MET A 36 5.33 -1.85 13.22
C MET A 36 3.91 -1.87 13.82
N LYS A 37 3.80 -1.98 15.15
CA LYS A 37 2.50 -2.00 15.83
C LYS A 37 1.97 -0.56 15.98
N VAL A 38 1.01 -0.20 15.14
CA VAL A 38 0.34 1.13 15.16
C VAL A 38 -1.14 1.06 15.55
N LEU A 39 -1.68 -0.16 15.70
CA LEU A 39 -3.05 -0.43 16.13
C LEU A 39 -3.04 -1.17 17.47
N ASN A 40 -4.02 -0.86 18.31
CA ASN A 40 -4.32 -1.61 19.52
C ASN A 40 -5.07 -2.91 19.21
N ASP A 41 -5.37 -3.69 20.24
CA ASP A 41 -5.95 -5.04 20.10
C ASP A 41 -7.41 -5.01 19.61
N LYS A 42 -8.04 -3.82 19.51
CA LYS A 42 -9.34 -3.59 18.89
C LYS A 42 -9.24 -3.07 17.45
N GLY A 43 -8.05 -3.08 16.85
CA GLY A 43 -7.79 -2.59 15.50
C GLY A 43 -7.88 -1.06 15.38
N ARG A 44 -7.77 -0.31 16.48
CA ARG A 44 -7.83 1.16 16.49
C ARG A 44 -6.44 1.75 16.68
N GLY A 45 -6.15 2.81 15.96
CA GLY A 45 -4.92 3.59 16.10
C GLY A 45 -5.16 5.06 15.82
N HIS A 46 -4.13 5.86 16.02
CA HIS A 46 -4.15 7.29 15.79
C HIS A 46 -3.29 7.65 14.58
N VAL A 47 -3.62 8.75 13.92
CA VAL A 47 -2.91 9.22 12.72
C VAL A 47 -1.44 9.48 13.03
N ASP A 48 -1.14 10.06 14.19
CA ASP A 48 0.22 10.33 14.67
C ASP A 48 1.07 9.06 14.81
N SER A 49 0.48 7.95 15.25
CA SER A 49 1.15 6.66 15.42
C SER A 49 1.55 6.08 14.07
N VAL A 50 0.72 6.27 13.04
CA VAL A 50 1.03 5.84 11.67
C VAL A 50 2.12 6.72 11.06
N ILE A 51 2.06 8.03 11.29
CA ILE A 51 3.11 8.97 10.84
C ILE A 51 4.45 8.63 11.49
N ALA A 52 4.47 8.42 12.81
CA ALA A 52 5.67 8.02 13.53
C ALA A 52 6.28 6.71 12.98
N ALA A 53 5.45 5.74 12.62
CA ALA A 53 5.91 4.51 11.98
C ALA A 53 6.48 4.75 10.56
N ILE A 54 5.88 5.64 9.77
CA ILE A 54 6.43 6.04 8.46
C ILE A 54 7.81 6.68 8.63
N ASP A 55 7.95 7.59 9.59
CA ASP A 55 9.22 8.26 9.88
C ASP A 55 10.28 7.28 10.37
N GLU A 56 9.91 6.34 11.25
CA GLU A 56 10.80 5.29 11.73
C GLU A 56 11.27 4.40 10.57
N VAL A 57 10.37 3.96 9.67
CA VAL A 57 10.76 3.18 8.48
C VAL A 57 11.74 3.98 7.62
N ALA A 58 11.52 5.27 7.42
CA ALA A 58 12.40 6.12 6.64
C ALA A 58 13.80 6.27 7.28
N ALA A 59 13.90 6.26 8.60
CA ALA A 59 15.14 6.41 9.36
C ALA A 59 15.91 5.09 9.54
N ASP A 60 15.19 3.98 9.67
CA ASP A 60 15.71 2.66 9.99
C ASP A 60 16.14 1.89 8.73
N ALA A 61 15.35 1.94 7.66
CA ALA A 61 15.63 1.19 6.44
C ALA A 61 17.02 1.44 5.81
N PRO A 62 17.58 2.68 5.78
CA PRO A 62 18.94 2.91 5.28
C PRO A 62 20.04 2.23 6.09
N LYS A 63 19.75 1.84 7.35
CA LYS A 63 20.68 1.12 8.23
C LYS A 63 20.61 -0.40 8.03
N ARG A 64 19.69 -0.88 7.20
CA ARG A 64 19.46 -2.30 6.92
C ARG A 64 19.97 -2.71 5.55
N HIS A 65 20.32 -3.99 5.42
CA HIS A 65 20.69 -4.57 4.13
C HIS A 65 19.45 -5.03 3.34
N CYS A 66 18.87 -4.11 2.57
CA CYS A 66 17.68 -4.35 1.75
C CYS A 66 18.00 -4.18 0.25
N PRO A 67 18.74 -5.10 -0.38
CA PRO A 67 19.28 -4.92 -1.74
C PRO A 67 18.20 -4.85 -2.84
N ARG A 68 17.00 -5.35 -2.56
CA ARG A 68 15.84 -5.32 -3.48
C ARG A 68 14.89 -4.14 -3.22
N GLY A 69 15.27 -3.23 -2.32
CA GLY A 69 14.44 -2.12 -1.88
C GLY A 69 13.55 -2.47 -0.69
N VAL A 70 12.73 -1.50 -0.28
CA VAL A 70 11.83 -1.59 0.88
C VAL A 70 10.42 -1.23 0.45
N ALA A 71 9.48 -2.05 0.91
CA ALA A 71 8.05 -1.86 0.73
C ALA A 71 7.38 -1.73 2.11
N MET A 72 6.52 -0.74 2.27
CA MET A 72 5.65 -0.57 3.42
C MET A 72 4.22 -0.93 3.01
N SER A 73 3.59 -1.85 3.73
CA SER A 73 2.20 -2.25 3.51
C SER A 73 1.36 -1.78 4.70
N VAL A 74 0.28 -1.06 4.41
CA VAL A 74 -0.55 -0.39 5.40
C VAL A 74 -2.01 -0.79 5.16
N SER A 75 -2.44 -1.83 5.87
CA SER A 75 -3.82 -2.35 5.86
C SER A 75 -4.69 -1.66 6.91
N LEU A 76 -4.75 -0.34 6.83
CA LEU A 76 -5.59 0.51 7.67
C LEU A 76 -6.01 1.76 6.89
N GLY A 77 -6.98 2.49 7.42
CA GLY A 77 -7.37 3.76 6.86
C GLY A 77 -8.15 4.62 7.84
N PHE A 78 -8.08 5.92 7.62
CA PHE A 78 -8.83 6.95 8.34
C PHE A 78 -9.82 7.59 7.39
N ALA A 79 -11.01 7.92 7.90
CA ALA A 79 -11.94 8.75 7.17
C ALA A 79 -11.40 10.19 7.08
N GLY A 80 -11.67 10.84 5.95
CA GLY A 80 -11.21 12.19 5.67
C GLY A 80 -9.79 12.24 5.10
N SER A 81 -9.52 13.37 4.44
CA SER A 81 -8.18 13.72 3.96
C SER A 81 -7.32 14.20 5.13
N GLN A 82 -6.54 13.28 5.70
CA GLN A 82 -5.58 13.58 6.76
C GLN A 82 -4.30 14.11 6.12
N GLN A 83 -4.20 15.44 5.94
CA GLN A 83 -3.12 16.08 5.19
C GLN A 83 -1.72 15.68 5.69
N SER A 84 -1.53 15.58 7.01
CA SER A 84 -0.25 15.16 7.60
C SER A 84 0.15 13.74 7.23
N LEU A 85 -0.81 12.81 7.18
CA LEU A 85 -0.57 11.42 6.80
C LEU A 85 -0.31 11.28 5.30
N GLN A 86 -1.05 12.01 4.47
CA GLN A 86 -0.80 12.05 3.03
C GLN A 86 0.60 12.60 2.74
N GLN A 87 0.98 13.71 3.39
CA GLN A 87 2.31 14.29 3.24
C GLN A 87 3.42 13.33 3.68
N ALA A 88 3.26 12.64 4.81
CA ALA A 88 4.20 11.62 5.27
C ALA A 88 4.34 10.48 4.25
N THR A 89 3.21 10.00 3.71
CA THR A 89 3.16 8.97 2.67
C THR A 89 3.89 9.42 1.39
N ALA A 90 3.56 10.61 0.88
CA ALA A 90 4.20 11.21 -0.28
C ALA A 90 5.71 11.36 -0.08
N ASN A 91 6.15 11.80 1.10
CA ASN A 91 7.56 11.98 1.42
C ASN A 91 8.30 10.64 1.46
N LEU A 92 7.70 9.59 2.00
CA LEU A 92 8.29 8.26 2.01
C LEU A 92 8.45 7.72 0.58
N VAL A 93 7.41 7.83 -0.26
CA VAL A 93 7.48 7.38 -1.65
C VAL A 93 8.54 8.17 -2.44
N LYS A 94 8.64 9.48 -2.24
CA LYS A 94 9.68 10.34 -2.85
C LYS A 94 11.10 9.94 -2.43
N LYS A 95 11.28 9.35 -1.24
CA LYS A 95 12.55 8.76 -0.79
C LYS A 95 12.88 7.41 -1.45
N GLY A 96 12.02 6.90 -2.34
CA GLY A 96 12.26 5.68 -3.13
C GLY A 96 11.65 4.40 -2.54
N PHE A 97 10.87 4.52 -1.47
CA PHE A 97 10.15 3.40 -0.88
C PHE A 97 8.87 3.10 -1.66
N PHE A 98 8.47 1.83 -1.71
CA PHE A 98 7.14 1.46 -2.17
C PHE A 98 6.15 1.52 -1.01
N PHE A 99 4.99 2.15 -1.21
CA PHE A 99 3.96 2.26 -0.18
C PHE A 99 2.64 1.70 -0.71
N ALA A 100 2.18 0.59 -0.15
CA ALA A 100 0.89 -0.01 -0.47
C ALA A 100 -0.14 0.32 0.62
N ALA A 101 -1.26 0.91 0.22
CA ALA A 101 -2.38 1.26 1.09
C ALA A 101 -3.62 0.46 0.70
N SER A 102 -4.42 0.04 1.68
CA SER A 102 -5.78 -0.44 1.37
C SER A 102 -6.67 0.74 0.94
N ALA A 103 -7.48 0.56 -0.10
CA ALA A 103 -8.48 1.55 -0.52
C ALA A 103 -9.49 1.87 0.61
N GLY A 104 -9.78 0.87 1.45
CA GLY A 104 -10.74 0.94 2.55
C GLY A 104 -12.02 0.14 2.28
N ASN A 105 -12.79 -0.11 3.34
CA ASN A 105 -13.90 -1.06 3.34
C ASN A 105 -15.25 -0.37 3.62
N LYS A 106 -15.54 0.73 2.92
CA LYS A 106 -16.73 1.56 3.14
C LYS A 106 -17.61 1.75 1.91
N ASN A 107 -17.25 1.15 0.77
CA ASN A 107 -17.90 1.39 -0.52
C ASN A 107 -18.04 2.89 -0.84
N LYS A 108 -16.92 3.62 -0.69
CA LYS A 108 -16.82 5.06 -0.91
C LYS A 108 -15.61 5.39 -1.78
N ASP A 109 -15.55 6.64 -2.26
CA ASP A 109 -14.37 7.14 -2.94
C ASP A 109 -13.14 7.12 -2.02
N ALA A 110 -12.07 6.50 -2.49
CA ALA A 110 -10.78 6.39 -1.79
C ALA A 110 -10.11 7.76 -1.61
N GLU A 111 -10.40 8.75 -2.46
CA GLU A 111 -9.92 10.14 -2.32
C GLU A 111 -10.33 10.77 -0.98
N GLY A 112 -11.50 10.37 -0.45
CA GLY A 112 -12.01 10.83 0.85
C GLY A 112 -11.38 10.13 2.06
N HIS A 113 -10.33 9.33 1.87
CA HIS A 113 -9.70 8.53 2.93
C HIS A 113 -8.19 8.71 2.93
N SER A 114 -7.54 8.42 4.05
CA SER A 114 -6.08 8.47 4.17
C SER A 114 -5.53 7.20 4.80
N PRO A 115 -4.40 6.66 4.30
CA PRO A 115 -3.54 7.19 3.23
C PRO A 115 -4.03 6.91 1.80
N ALA A 116 -5.18 6.23 1.61
CA ALA A 116 -5.69 5.82 0.30
C ALA A 116 -5.84 6.95 -0.74
N GLY A 117 -6.12 8.17 -0.29
CA GLY A 117 -6.26 9.37 -1.11
C GLY A 117 -4.94 10.02 -1.57
N GLU A 118 -3.78 9.54 -1.13
CA GLU A 118 -2.48 10.09 -1.55
C GLU A 118 -2.10 9.54 -2.94
N PRO A 119 -1.96 10.39 -3.98
CA PRO A 119 -1.73 9.94 -5.35
C PRO A 119 -0.42 9.17 -5.59
N LEU A 120 0.60 9.34 -4.73
CA LEU A 120 1.85 8.59 -4.82
C LEU A 120 1.79 7.22 -4.13
N ALA A 121 0.78 6.95 -3.32
CA ALA A 121 0.56 5.63 -2.74
C ALA A 121 0.10 4.65 -3.82
N CYS A 122 0.39 3.37 -3.63
CA CYS A 122 -0.19 2.29 -4.40
C CYS A 122 -1.45 1.82 -3.67
N THR A 123 -2.59 2.40 -4.02
CA THR A 123 -3.87 2.13 -3.33
C THR A 123 -4.57 0.92 -3.95
N VAL A 124 -4.77 -0.12 -3.15
CA VAL A 124 -5.25 -1.43 -3.59
C VAL A 124 -6.70 -1.64 -3.18
N GLY A 125 -7.57 -1.93 -4.14
CA GLY A 125 -8.95 -2.33 -3.89
C GLY A 125 -9.10 -3.85 -3.75
N ALA A 126 -10.26 -4.28 -3.26
CA ALA A 126 -10.55 -5.69 -3.02
C ALA A 126 -11.49 -6.27 -4.10
N MET A 127 -11.17 -7.48 -4.55
CA MET A 127 -12.03 -8.31 -5.41
C MET A 127 -12.21 -9.72 -4.83
N ASP A 128 -13.26 -10.41 -5.26
CA ASP A 128 -13.56 -11.80 -4.93
C ASP A 128 -12.94 -12.79 -5.93
N GLU A 129 -13.25 -14.08 -5.78
CA GLU A 129 -12.76 -15.16 -6.64
C GLU A 129 -13.30 -15.12 -8.08
N ASP A 130 -14.39 -14.38 -8.32
CA ASP A 130 -14.99 -14.19 -9.64
C ASP A 130 -14.40 -12.96 -10.37
N ASP A 131 -13.29 -12.41 -9.88
CA ASP A 131 -12.70 -11.14 -10.32
C ASP A 131 -13.69 -9.95 -10.21
N LYS A 132 -14.71 -10.04 -9.33
CA LYS A 132 -15.65 -8.94 -9.09
C LYS A 132 -15.18 -8.10 -7.93
N MET A 133 -15.31 -6.78 -8.07
CA MET A 133 -15.02 -5.87 -6.97
C MET A 133 -15.89 -6.22 -5.75
N ALA A 134 -15.25 -6.40 -4.60
CA ALA A 134 -15.94 -6.72 -3.36
C ALA A 134 -16.90 -5.58 -2.99
N SER A 135 -18.11 -5.92 -2.53
CA SER A 135 -19.17 -4.95 -2.25
C SER A 135 -18.80 -3.90 -1.19
N PHE A 136 -17.82 -4.19 -0.35
CA PHE A 136 -17.30 -3.26 0.66
C PHE A 136 -16.12 -2.41 0.17
N SER A 137 -15.46 -2.77 -0.94
CA SER A 137 -14.25 -2.09 -1.39
C SER A 137 -14.55 -0.63 -1.71
N ASN A 138 -13.70 0.27 -1.21
CA ASN A 138 -13.64 1.62 -1.73
C ASN A 138 -13.17 1.60 -3.20
N PHE A 139 -13.54 2.65 -3.93
CA PHE A 139 -13.35 2.78 -5.36
C PHE A 139 -12.82 4.19 -5.71
N GLY A 140 -12.64 4.47 -7.00
CA GLY A 140 -12.26 5.79 -7.49
C GLY A 140 -10.97 5.79 -8.30
N PRO A 141 -10.60 6.93 -8.90
CA PRO A 141 -9.46 7.03 -9.82
C PRO A 141 -8.11 6.83 -9.14
N LEU A 142 -8.06 6.92 -7.81
CA LEU A 142 -6.86 6.68 -7.01
C LEU A 142 -6.65 5.20 -6.67
N VAL A 143 -7.64 4.33 -6.90
CA VAL A 143 -7.46 2.88 -6.75
C VAL A 143 -6.71 2.36 -7.97
N ASP A 144 -5.52 1.79 -7.75
CA ASP A 144 -4.61 1.36 -8.81
C ASP A 144 -4.83 -0.10 -9.22
N PRO A 145 -4.42 -1.13 -8.43
CA PRO A 145 -4.82 -2.51 -8.69
C PRO A 145 -6.02 -2.93 -7.85
N GLN A 146 -6.80 -3.85 -8.40
CA GLN A 146 -7.66 -4.74 -7.63
C GLN A 146 -6.87 -5.99 -7.27
N ALA A 147 -7.06 -6.50 -6.05
CA ALA A 147 -6.40 -7.71 -5.57
C ALA A 147 -7.40 -8.59 -4.82
N PRO A 148 -7.17 -9.92 -4.74
CA PRO A 148 -8.02 -10.79 -3.94
C PRO A 148 -8.10 -10.26 -2.49
N GLY A 149 -9.31 -10.00 -2.02
CA GLY A 149 -9.59 -9.41 -0.71
C GLY A 149 -10.80 -10.02 0.00
N VAL A 150 -11.44 -11.02 -0.61
CA VAL A 150 -12.51 -11.83 -0.02
C VAL A 150 -11.99 -13.26 0.17
N ASP A 151 -12.25 -13.85 1.33
CA ASP A 151 -11.90 -15.23 1.69
C ASP A 151 -10.43 -15.62 1.43
N VAL A 152 -9.50 -14.70 1.74
CA VAL A 152 -8.07 -14.87 1.49
C VAL A 152 -7.41 -15.66 2.62
N VAL A 153 -7.08 -16.93 2.34
CA VAL A 153 -6.39 -17.81 3.30
C VAL A 153 -5.03 -17.24 3.73
N SER A 154 -4.92 -16.94 5.02
CA SER A 154 -3.77 -16.33 5.68
C SER A 154 -3.44 -17.02 7.01
N ALA A 155 -2.32 -16.63 7.65
CA ALA A 155 -1.88 -17.21 8.91
C ALA A 155 -2.78 -16.77 10.08
N LYS A 156 -3.07 -17.70 10.99
CA LYS A 156 -3.83 -17.42 12.22
C LYS A 156 -2.90 -17.25 13.42
N SER A 157 -3.18 -16.26 14.27
CA SER A 157 -2.47 -16.11 15.56
C SER A 157 -2.67 -17.37 16.42
N GLY A 158 -1.58 -17.89 16.98
CA GLY A 158 -1.58 -19.18 17.69
C GLY A 158 -1.41 -20.41 16.78
N GLY A 159 -1.26 -20.22 15.46
CA GLY A 159 -0.97 -21.28 14.50
C GLY A 159 -2.14 -21.64 13.59
N GLY A 160 -1.81 -22.25 12.44
CA GLY A 160 -2.77 -22.63 11.40
C GLY A 160 -3.13 -21.48 10.45
N SER A 161 -4.28 -21.61 9.79
CA SER A 161 -4.76 -20.67 8.77
C SER A 161 -6.20 -20.21 9.04
N VAL A 162 -6.55 -19.04 8.53
CA VAL A 162 -7.90 -18.45 8.53
C VAL A 162 -8.14 -17.72 7.21
N SER A 163 -9.39 -17.70 6.72
CA SER A 163 -9.85 -16.89 5.59
C SER A 163 -10.70 -15.74 6.10
#